data_AF-A0A259GJS4-F1
#
_entry.id   AF-A0A259GJS4-F1
#
_cell.length_a   1.000
_cell.length_b   1.000
_cell.length_c   1.000
_cell.angle_alpha   90.00
_cell.angle_beta   90.00
_cell.angle_gamma   90.00
#
_symmetry.space_group_name_H-M   'P 1'
#
loop_
_entity.id
_entity.type
_entity.pdbx_description
1 polymer ?
#
loop_
_entity_poly.entity_id
_entity_poly.type
_entity_poly.pdbx_seq_one_letter_code
_entity_poly.pdbx_strand_id
1 'polypeptide(L)'
;MAVIDFDVKQGRVADYRYHLLPVFSELLPADPAMQATIARVRAPFESRLQEPIAESQQLLYRRGNFNGSWDQLIVDALMQVKSA
;
A
#
# COMPACT_ATOMS: atom_id res chain seq x y z
N MET A 1 -3.08 6.76 -9.09
CA MET A 1 -3.48 6.09 -10.34
C MET A 1 -2.89 6.85 -11.51
N ALA A 2 -2.13 6.18 -12.36
CA ALA A 2 -1.63 6.77 -13.59
C ALA A 2 -2.71 6.66 -14.68
N VAL A 3 -3.02 7.77 -15.34
CA VAL A 3 -3.94 7.82 -16.48
C VAL A 3 -3.16 8.34 -17.68
N ILE A 4 -3.28 7.65 -18.80
CA ILE A 4 -2.68 8.04 -20.06
C ILE A 4 -3.78 8.07 -21.11
N ASP A 5 -4.09 9.27 -21.61
CA ASP A 5 -4.99 9.45 -22.73
C ASP A 5 -4.16 9.46 -24.02
N PHE A 6 -4.51 8.64 -25.01
CA PHE A 6 -3.84 8.62 -26.32
C PHE A 6 -4.73 9.21 -27.40
N ASP A 7 -4.16 10.05 -28.28
CA ASP A 7 -4.77 10.43 -29.55
C ASP A 7 -4.24 9.48 -30.65
N VAL A 8 -5.13 8.69 -31.25
CA VAL A 8 -4.76 7.67 -32.25
C VAL A 8 -5.32 8.06 -33.62
N LYS A 9 -4.44 8.23 -34.61
CA LYS A 9 -4.78 8.59 -36.00
C LYS A 9 -4.13 7.63 -36.96
N GLN A 10 -4.91 7.13 -37.92
CA GLN A 10 -4.45 6.20 -38.96
C GLN A 10 -3.70 4.97 -38.37
N GLY A 11 -4.16 4.47 -37.23
CA GLY A 11 -3.55 3.30 -36.56
C GLY A 11 -2.24 3.58 -35.84
N ARG A 12 -1.85 4.85 -35.63
CA ARG A 12 -0.65 5.25 -34.88
C ARG A 12 -1.01 6.24 -33.77
N VAL A 13 -0.28 6.19 -32.66
CA VAL A 13 -0.38 7.21 -31.61
C VAL A 13 0.22 8.49 -32.15
N ALA A 14 -0.61 9.52 -32.29
CA ALA A 14 -0.22 10.84 -32.75
C ALA A 14 0.20 11.74 -31.58
N ASP A 15 -0.45 11.58 -30.41
CA ASP A 15 -0.17 12.36 -29.20
C ASP A 15 -0.63 11.60 -27.93
N TYR A 16 -0.22 12.07 -26.76
CA TYR A 16 -0.70 11.56 -25.47
C TYR A 16 -0.72 12.61 -24.37
N ARG A 17 -1.58 12.40 -23.38
CA ARG A 17 -1.66 13.21 -22.16
C ARG A 17 -1.58 12.31 -20.94
N TYR A 18 -0.66 12.64 -20.04
CA TYR A 18 -0.45 11.90 -18.80
C TYR A 18 -0.94 12.67 -17.57
N HIS A 19 -1.67 12.00 -16.69
CA HIS A 19 -2.07 12.50 -15.39
C HIS A 19 -1.76 11.48 -14.29
N LEU A 20 -1.14 11.94 -13.20
CA LEU A 20 -0.98 11.16 -11.99
C LEU A 20 -2.03 11.61 -10.96
N LEU A 21 -3.14 10.88 -10.90
CA LEU A 21 -4.21 11.17 -9.96
C LEU A 21 -3.92 10.52 -8.60
N PRO A 22 -3.92 11.27 -7.49
CA PRO A 22 -3.80 10.67 -6.17
C PRO A 22 -5.05 9.85 -5.84
N VAL A 23 -4.88 8.77 -5.07
CA VAL A 23 -6.00 7.94 -4.58
C VAL A 23 -6.09 8.18 -3.09
N PHE A 24 -7.05 9.01 -2.68
CA PHE A 24 -7.35 9.30 -1.28
C PHE A 24 -8.66 8.59 -0.90
N SER A 25 -8.62 7.70 0.08
CA SER A 25 -9.79 6.93 0.53
C SER A 25 -10.89 7.80 1.12
N GLU A 26 -10.56 8.97 1.66
CA GLU A 26 -11.51 9.91 2.25
C GLU A 26 -12.31 10.69 1.20
N LEU A 27 -11.83 10.76 -0.04
CA LEU A 27 -12.43 11.55 -1.12
C LEU A 27 -13.10 10.69 -2.21
N LEU A 28 -12.96 9.37 -2.14
CA LEU A 28 -13.46 8.44 -3.15
C LEU A 28 -14.43 7.45 -2.51
N PRO A 29 -15.64 7.25 -3.10
CA PRO A 29 -16.55 6.23 -2.62
C PRO A 29 -15.95 4.83 -2.86
N ALA A 30 -16.12 3.94 -1.90
CA ALA A 30 -15.74 2.53 -2.07
C ALA A 30 -16.67 1.85 -3.09
N ASP A 31 -16.09 1.02 -3.95
CA ASP A 31 -16.87 0.15 -4.83
C ASP A 31 -17.61 -0.93 -3.98
N PRO A 32 -18.94 -1.06 -4.10
CA PRO A 32 -19.72 -1.96 -3.24
C PRO A 32 -19.34 -3.44 -3.40
N ALA A 33 -19.04 -3.88 -4.62
CA ALA A 33 -18.70 -5.29 -4.88
C ALA A 33 -17.32 -5.65 -4.30
N MET A 34 -16.36 -4.74 -4.43
CA MET A 34 -15.05 -4.90 -3.82
C MET A 34 -15.11 -4.85 -2.29
N GLN A 35 -15.89 -3.92 -1.72
CA GLN A 35 -16.09 -3.84 -0.28
C GLN A 35 -16.67 -5.14 0.28
N ALA A 36 -17.69 -5.70 -0.38
CA ALA A 36 -18.28 -6.99 0.01
C ALA A 36 -17.26 -8.14 -0.08
N THR A 37 -16.39 -8.13 -1.09
CA THR A 37 -15.32 -9.12 -1.24
C THR A 37 -14.30 -9.03 -0.12
N ILE A 38 -13.84 -7.81 0.22
CA ILE A 38 -12.89 -7.58 1.31
C ILE A 38 -13.48 -8.03 2.64
N ALA A 39 -14.73 -7.65 2.93
CA ALA A 39 -15.43 -8.03 4.16
C ALA A 39 -15.51 -9.55 4.30
N ARG A 40 -15.94 -10.24 3.23
CA ARG A 40 -16.04 -11.72 3.22
C ARG A 40 -14.69 -12.40 3.46
N VAL A 41 -13.62 -11.94 2.83
CA VAL A 41 -12.28 -12.54 2.96
C VAL A 41 -11.68 -12.29 4.34
N ARG A 42 -11.93 -11.10 4.94
CA ARG A 42 -11.38 -10.74 6.24
C ARG A 42 -12.17 -11.29 7.43
N ALA A 43 -13.46 -11.59 7.26
CA ALA A 43 -14.34 -12.01 8.36
C ALA A 43 -13.76 -13.13 9.26
N PRO A 44 -13.11 -14.21 8.74
CA PRO A 44 -12.56 -15.24 9.60
C PRO A 44 -11.35 -14.80 10.46
N PHE A 45 -10.73 -13.68 10.12
CA PHE A 45 -9.47 -13.21 10.71
C PHE A 45 -9.59 -11.83 11.37
N GLU A 46 -10.81 -11.27 11.44
CA GLU A 46 -11.03 -9.87 11.80
C GLU A 46 -10.43 -9.53 13.17
N SER A 47 -10.70 -10.33 14.19
CA SER A 47 -10.15 -10.13 15.54
C SER A 47 -8.63 -10.12 15.56
N ARG A 48 -8.01 -11.10 14.88
CA ARG A 48 -6.55 -11.23 14.82
C ARG A 48 -5.89 -10.11 14.03
N LEU A 49 -6.53 -9.64 12.95
CA LEU A 49 -5.99 -8.55 12.13
C LEU A 49 -6.15 -7.17 12.77
N GLN A 50 -7.10 -7.01 13.70
CA GLN A 50 -7.36 -5.77 14.43
C GLN A 50 -6.65 -5.70 15.78
N GLU A 51 -6.07 -6.81 16.26
CA GLU A 51 -5.36 -6.87 17.54
C GLU A 51 -4.15 -5.91 17.53
N PRO A 52 -4.11 -4.88 18.41
CA PRO A 52 -2.95 -4.02 18.54
C PRO A 52 -1.80 -4.79 19.21
N ILE A 53 -0.71 -5.01 18.49
CA ILE A 53 0.45 -5.76 19.00
C ILE A 53 1.50 -4.89 19.70
N ALA A 54 1.62 -3.63 19.30
CA ALA A 54 2.54 -2.65 19.84
C ALA A 54 2.21 -1.25 19.31
N GLU A 55 2.69 -0.22 20.01
CA GLU A 55 2.68 1.17 19.54
C GLU A 55 4.10 1.61 19.18
N SER A 56 4.25 2.33 18.07
CA SER A 56 5.55 2.90 17.67
C SER A 56 5.64 4.37 18.06
N GLN A 57 6.76 4.76 18.67
CA GLN A 57 7.05 6.16 19.03
C GLN A 57 7.62 6.97 17.86
N GLN A 58 7.98 6.32 16.75
CA GLN A 58 8.61 6.93 15.59
C GLN A 58 7.98 6.42 14.30
N LEU A 59 8.18 7.15 13.21
CA LEU A 59 7.69 6.72 11.90
C LEU A 59 8.46 5.48 11.42
N LEU A 60 7.73 4.42 11.12
CA LEU A 60 8.28 3.20 10.53
C LEU A 60 8.15 3.24 9.01
N TYR A 61 9.27 3.38 8.30
CA TYR A 61 9.31 3.40 6.84
C TYR A 61 10.32 2.40 6.31
N ARG A 62 10.07 1.92 5.08
CA ARG A 62 10.87 0.86 4.44
C ARG A 62 11.63 1.31 3.21
N ARG A 63 11.08 2.23 2.41
CA ARG A 63 11.74 2.67 1.17
C ARG A 63 12.86 3.65 1.51
N GLY A 64 14.11 3.23 1.27
CA GLY A 64 15.31 4.04 1.38
C GLY A 64 16.46 3.41 0.58
N ASN A 65 17.51 4.17 0.28
CA ASN A 65 18.66 3.66 -0.48
C ASN A 65 19.63 2.83 0.38
N PHE A 66 19.74 3.15 1.67
CA PHE A 66 20.71 2.53 2.57
C PHE A 66 20.04 1.81 3.73
N ASN A 67 19.19 2.51 4.50
CA ASN A 67 18.48 1.95 5.67
C ASN A 67 17.07 2.55 5.81
N GLY A 68 16.17 1.80 6.46
CA GLY A 68 14.83 2.23 6.88
C GLY A 68 14.53 1.82 8.32
N SER A 69 13.78 2.64 9.06
CA SER A 69 13.46 2.39 10.48
C SER A 69 12.68 1.09 10.70
N TRP A 70 11.88 0.67 9.71
CA TRP A 70 11.20 -0.61 9.75
C TRP A 70 12.15 -1.80 9.59
N ASP A 71 13.12 -1.71 8.68
CA ASP A 71 14.06 -2.81 8.45
C ASP A 71 15.04 -2.96 9.63
N GLN A 72 15.44 -1.85 10.26
CA GLN A 72 16.25 -1.90 11.49
C GLN A 72 15.51 -2.64 12.61
N LEU A 73 14.23 -2.34 12.85
CA LEU A 73 13.42 -3.02 13.85
C LEU A 73 13.36 -4.54 13.62
N ILE A 74 13.21 -4.97 12.36
CA ILE A 74 13.20 -6.39 12.01
C ILE A 74 14.55 -7.04 12.30
N VAL A 75 15.66 -6.40 11.93
CA VAL A 75 17.00 -6.93 12.19
C VAL A 75 17.26 -7.03 13.69
N ASP A 76 16.92 -6.02 14.46
CA ASP A 76 17.08 -6.02 15.93
C ASP A 76 16.28 -7.17 16.56
N ALA A 77 15.04 -7.38 16.14
CA ALA A 77 14.20 -8.49 16.60
C ALA A 77 14.81 -9.86 16.24
N LEU A 78 15.35 -10.01 15.03
CA LEU A 78 16.01 -11.25 14.60
C LEU A 78 17.28 -11.53 15.41
N MET A 79 18.07 -10.49 15.72
CA MET A 79 19.27 -10.60 16.55
C MET A 79 18.90 -11.00 17.98
N GLN A 80 17.86 -10.39 18.55
CA GLN A 80 17.36 -10.70 19.89
C GLN A 80 16.90 -12.17 20.01
N VAL A 81 16.18 -12.69 19.01
CA VAL A 81 15.71 -14.08 19.01
C VAL A 81 16.85 -15.08 18.82
N LYS A 82 17.89 -14.72 18.07
CA LYS A 82 19.02 -15.61 17.77
C LYS A 82 20.08 -15.70 18.86
N SER A 83 19.95 -14.95 19.97
CA SER A 83 20.95 -14.89 21.05
C SER A 83 22.37 -14.61 20.53
N ALA A 84 22.50 -13.71 19.54
CA ALA A 84 23.79 -13.29 19.02
C ALA A 84 24.47 -12.29 19.96
#